data_AF-A0A0E2URS0-F1
#
_entry.id   AF-A0A0E2URS0-F1
#
_cell.length_a   1.000
_cell.length_b   1.000
_cell.length_c   1.000
_cell.angle_alpha   90.00
_cell.angle_beta   90.00
_cell.angle_gamma   90.00
#
_symmetry.space_group_name_H-M   'P 1'
#
loop_
_entity.id
_entity.type
_entity.pdbx_description
1 polymer ?
#
loop_
_entity_poly.entity_id
_entity_poly.type
_entity_poly.pdbx_seq_one_letter_code
_entity_poly.pdbx_strand_id
1 'polypeptide(L)'
;MELEEIRKEIDLVNADLLKLIEKRMDLVQHVTTYKRQHQLPVLDASREQFILKEIGNQVKNQDYKEAVIATFAAIMAASRNYQEGAIKGGKDAES
;
A
#
# COMPACT_ATOMS: atom_id res chain seq x y z
N MET A 1 -20.48 18.05 -15.95
CA MET A 1 -19.10 17.83 -16.41
C MET A 1 -19.16 16.92 -17.61
N GLU A 2 -18.41 17.26 -18.65
CA GLU A 2 -18.23 16.39 -19.81
C GLU A 2 -17.22 15.27 -19.46
N LEU A 3 -17.27 14.17 -20.20
CA LEU A 3 -16.40 13.00 -19.96
C LEU A 3 -14.91 13.36 -19.91
N GLU A 4 -14.48 14.28 -20.77
CA GLU A 4 -13.09 14.71 -20.86
C GLU A 4 -12.65 15.52 -19.62
N GLU A 5 -13.56 16.30 -19.03
CA GLU A 5 -13.28 17.05 -17.79
C GLU A 5 -13.14 16.09 -16.62
N ILE A 6 -14.02 15.08 -16.53
CA ILE A 6 -13.96 14.03 -15.51
C ILE A 6 -12.64 13.27 -15.58
N ARG A 7 -12.18 12.94 -16.81
CA ARG A 7 -10.89 12.24 -17.00
C ARG A 7 -9.70 13.08 -16.55
N LYS A 8 -9.69 14.38 -16.86
CA LYS A 8 -8.63 15.29 -16.39
C LYS A 8 -8.59 15.38 -14.87
N GLU A 9 -9.75 15.42 -14.21
CA GLU A 9 -9.78 15.38 -12.74
C GLU A 9 -9.25 14.05 -12.19
N ILE A 10 -9.58 12.92 -12.82
CA ILE A 10 -9.03 11.61 -12.47
C ILE A 10 -7.50 11.60 -12.62
N ASP A 11 -6.95 12.17 -13.70
CA ASP A 11 -5.50 12.22 -13.91
C ASP A 11 -4.79 13.04 -12.83
N LEU A 12 -5.38 14.15 -12.38
CA LEU A 12 -4.86 14.94 -11.27
C LEU A 12 -4.87 14.15 -9.96
N VAL A 13 -5.98 13.46 -9.66
CA VAL A 13 -6.08 12.59 -8.48
C VAL A 13 -5.06 11.45 -8.56
N ASN A 14 -4.86 10.85 -9.74
CA ASN A 14 -3.87 9.79 -9.95
C ASN A 14 -2.44 10.28 -9.67
N ALA A 15 -2.11 11.51 -10.06
CA ALA A 15 -0.81 12.09 -9.76
C ALA A 15 -0.58 12.24 -8.24
N ASP A 16 -1.62 12.57 -7.48
CA ASP A 16 -1.52 12.66 -6.03
C ASP A 16 -1.50 11.28 -5.35
N LEU A 17 -2.27 10.32 -5.86
CA LEU A 17 -2.20 8.93 -5.42
C LEU A 17 -0.80 8.35 -5.62
N LEU A 18 -0.15 8.62 -6.76
CA LEU A 18 1.22 8.19 -7.04
C LEU A 18 2.18 8.68 -5.95
N LYS A 19 2.20 9.98 -5.67
CA LYS A 19 3.05 10.57 -4.61
C LYS A 19 2.80 9.94 -3.24
N LEU A 20 1.53 9.67 -2.91
CA LEU A 20 1.16 9.07 -1.63
C LEU A 20 1.55 7.59 -1.54
N ILE A 21 1.43 6.85 -2.64
CA ILE A 21 1.83 5.45 -2.72
C ILE A 21 3.35 5.33 -2.60
N GLU A 22 4.13 6.17 -3.29
CA GLU A 22 5.60 6.20 -3.18
C GLU A 22 6.04 6.52 -1.75
N LYS A 23 5.47 7.57 -1.14
CA LYS A 23 5.74 7.88 0.27
C LYS A 23 5.39 6.72 1.20
N ARG A 24 4.30 6.00 0.93
CA ARG A 24 3.93 4.81 1.70
C ARG A 24 4.97 3.69 1.51
N MET A 25 5.49 3.49 0.31
CA MET A 25 6.54 2.49 0.04
C MET A 25 7.82 2.79 0.82
N ASP A 26 8.25 4.05 0.89
CA ASP A 26 9.42 4.46 1.70
C ASP A 26 9.23 4.13 3.18
N LEU A 27 8.04 4.44 3.74
CA LEU A 27 7.71 4.11 5.13
C LEU A 27 7.68 2.60 5.37
N VAL A 28 7.13 1.85 4.42
CA VAL A 28 7.05 0.39 4.48
C VAL A 28 8.47 -0.20 4.44
N GLN A 29 9.41 0.38 3.68
CA GLN A 29 10.82 0.02 3.71
C GLN A 29 11.45 0.24 5.09
N HIS A 30 11.20 1.39 5.74
CA HIS A 30 11.67 1.63 7.11
C HIS A 30 11.13 0.60 8.11
N VAL A 31 9.84 0.25 8.01
CA VAL A 31 9.24 -0.79 8.85
C VAL A 31 9.93 -2.15 8.65
N THR A 32 10.27 -2.50 7.41
CA THR A 32 10.96 -3.76 7.11
C THR A 32 12.40 -3.77 7.62
N THR A 33 13.13 -2.66 7.48
CA THR A 33 14.47 -2.52 8.08
C THR A 33 14.41 -2.70 9.59
N TYR A 34 13.46 -2.03 10.26
CA TYR A 34 13.25 -2.18 11.70
C TYR A 34 12.95 -3.64 12.08
N LYS A 35 11.98 -4.28 11.42
CA LYS A 35 11.62 -5.67 11.69
C LYS A 35 12.81 -6.62 11.49
N ARG A 36 13.62 -6.41 10.46
CA ARG A 36 14.84 -7.20 10.21
C ARG A 36 15.86 -7.04 11.35
N GLN A 37 16.14 -5.81 11.79
CA GLN A 37 17.05 -5.54 12.90
C GLN A 37 16.59 -6.20 14.21
N HIS A 38 15.27 -6.25 14.42
CA HIS A 38 14.65 -6.81 15.62
C HIS A 38 14.20 -8.29 15.46
N GLN A 39 14.53 -8.96 14.35
CA GLN A 39 14.16 -10.36 14.07
C GLN A 39 12.63 -10.62 14.14
N LEU A 40 11.83 -9.63 13.78
CA LEU A 40 10.37 -9.70 13.73
C LEU A 40 9.87 -10.21 12.37
N PRO A 41 8.72 -10.92 12.31
CA PRO A 41 8.13 -11.35 11.06
C PRO A 41 7.67 -10.16 10.19
N VAL A 42 7.98 -10.24 8.90
CA VAL A 42 7.59 -9.22 7.90
C VAL A 42 6.06 -9.13 7.79
N LEU A 43 5.38 -10.28 7.70
CA LEU A 43 3.92 -10.33 7.68
C LEU A 43 3.35 -10.05 9.08
N ASP A 44 2.47 -9.05 9.16
CA ASP A 44 1.64 -8.78 10.33
C ASP A 44 0.18 -8.72 9.89
N ALA A 45 -0.44 -9.90 9.79
CA ALA A 45 -1.81 -10.05 9.33
C ALA A 45 -2.81 -9.29 10.22
N SER A 46 -2.52 -9.21 11.53
CA SER A 46 -3.38 -8.49 12.48
C SER A 46 -3.39 -6.99 12.20
N ARG A 47 -2.22 -6.42 11.89
CA ARG A 47 -2.08 -5.01 11.52
C ARG A 47 -2.81 -4.70 10.22
N GLU A 48 -2.71 -5.57 9.22
CA GLU A 48 -3.39 -5.37 7.93
C GLU A 48 -4.91 -5.43 8.06
N GLN A 49 -5.43 -6.42 8.79
CA GLN A 49 -6.87 -6.53 9.06
C GLN A 49 -7.40 -5.30 9.81
N PHE A 50 -6.64 -4.79 10.79
CA PHE A 50 -6.99 -3.57 11.50
C PHE A 50 -7.08 -2.37 10.54
N ILE A 51 -6.09 -2.18 9.66
CA ILE A 51 -6.10 -1.05 8.72
C ILE A 51 -7.28 -1.16 7.75
N LEU A 52 -7.56 -2.34 7.18
CA LEU A 52 -8.68 -2.52 6.26
C LEU A 52 -10.03 -2.25 6.93
N LYS A 53 -10.20 -2.67 8.19
CA LYS A 53 -11.39 -2.36 8.99
C LYS A 53 -11.54 -0.85 9.19
N GLU A 54 -10.47 -0.17 9.60
CA GLU A 54 -10.50 1.28 9.84
C GLU A 54 -10.81 2.06 8.56
N ILE A 55 -10.20 1.66 7.44
CA ILE A 55 -10.51 2.25 6.13
C ILE A 55 -11.99 2.05 5.79
N GLY A 56 -12.50 0.83 5.94
CA GLY A 56 -13.91 0.52 5.72
C GLY A 56 -14.88 1.34 6.59
N ASN A 57 -14.46 1.72 7.80
CA ASN A 57 -15.24 2.59 8.70
C ASN A 57 -15.16 4.07 8.30
N GLN A 58 -14.08 4.50 7.66
CA GLN A 58 -13.86 5.89 7.24
C GLN A 58 -14.47 6.22 5.88
N VAL A 59 -14.83 5.21 5.07
CA VAL A 59 -15.53 5.44 3.80
C VAL A 59 -16.89 6.08 4.08
N LYS A 60 -17.10 7.30 3.57
CA LYS A 60 -18.36 8.05 3.75
C LYS A 60 -19.50 7.49 2.90
N ASN A 61 -19.24 7.26 1.61
CA ASN A 61 -20.21 6.64 0.72
C ASN A 61 -20.08 5.12 0.77
N GLN A 62 -21.08 4.43 1.34
CA GLN A 62 -21.03 2.98 1.52
C GLN A 62 -21.00 2.21 0.19
N ASP A 63 -21.50 2.80 -0.91
CA ASP A 63 -21.42 2.19 -2.25
C ASP A 63 -19.97 2.00 -2.71
N TYR A 64 -19.04 2.78 -2.19
CA TYR A 64 -17.62 2.70 -2.53
C TYR A 64 -16.82 1.80 -1.59
N LYS A 65 -17.42 1.33 -0.49
CA LYS A 65 -16.69 0.70 0.62
C LYS A 65 -15.90 -0.53 0.17
N GLU A 66 -16.54 -1.43 -0.55
CA GLU A 66 -15.89 -2.67 -1.02
C GLU A 66 -14.74 -2.36 -2.00
N ALA A 67 -14.97 -1.44 -2.94
CA ALA A 67 -13.97 -1.02 -3.92
C ALA A 67 -12.75 -0.36 -3.25
N VAL A 68 -12.98 0.50 -2.26
CA VAL A 68 -11.90 1.14 -1.49
C VAL A 68 -11.12 0.11 -0.69
N ILE A 69 -11.79 -0.80 0.03
CA ILE A 69 -11.11 -1.87 0.80
C ILE A 69 -10.25 -2.74 -0.12
N ALA A 70 -10.80 -3.17 -1.27
CA ALA A 70 -10.06 -3.97 -2.24
C ALA A 70 -8.82 -3.24 -2.78
N THR A 71 -8.94 -1.94 -3.04
CA THR A 71 -7.83 -1.11 -3.51
C THR A 71 -6.70 -1.04 -2.48
N PHE A 72 -7.02 -0.80 -1.21
CA PHE A 72 -6.01 -0.77 -0.15
C PHE A 72 -5.38 -2.14 0.12
N ALA A 73 -6.15 -3.22 0.04
CA ALA A 73 -5.62 -4.57 0.13
C ALA A 73 -4.62 -4.87 -1.00
N ALA A 74 -4.91 -4.43 -2.24
CA ALA A 74 -4.01 -4.56 -3.38
C ALA A 74 -2.72 -3.75 -3.19
N ILE A 75 -2.81 -2.51 -2.67
CA ILE A 75 -1.64 -1.69 -2.33
C ILE A 75 -0.77 -2.39 -1.28
N MET A 76 -1.38 -2.97 -0.23
CA MET A 76 -0.63 -3.73 0.78
C MET A 76 0.08 -4.95 0.19
N ALA A 77 -0.61 -5.71 -0.65
CA ALA A 77 -0.04 -6.88 -1.34
C ALA A 77 1.13 -6.50 -2.24
N ALA A 78 1.00 -5.43 -3.03
CA ALA A 78 2.07 -4.93 -3.88
C ALA A 78 3.32 -4.55 -3.07
N SER A 79 3.13 -3.86 -1.93
CA SER A 79 4.25 -3.52 -1.04
C SER A 79 4.95 -4.75 -0.47
N ARG A 80 4.20 -5.77 -0.03
CA ARG A 80 4.80 -7.03 0.47
C ARG A 80 5.62 -7.73 -0.61
N ASN A 81 5.07 -7.85 -1.82
CA ASN A 81 5.75 -8.50 -2.94
C ASN A 81 7.07 -7.81 -3.28
N TYR A 82 7.09 -6.47 -3.30
CA TYR A 82 8.31 -5.69 -3.51
C TYR A 82 9.36 -5.99 -2.43
N GLN A 83 8.95 -6.04 -1.16
CA GLN A 83 9.84 -6.32 -0.05
C GLN A 83 10.39 -7.74 -0.06
N GLU A 84 9.55 -8.74 -0.33
CA GLU A 84 9.97 -10.13 -0.45
C GLU A 84 10.98 -10.30 -1.59
N GLY A 85 10.77 -9.62 -2.72
CA GLY A 85 11.72 -9.59 -3.84
C GLY A 85 13.06 -8.96 -3.47
N ALA A 86 13.05 -7.80 -2.80
CA ALA A 86 14.25 -7.14 -2.31
C ALA A 86 15.00 -7.97 -1.23
N ILE A 87 14.27 -8.70 -0.39
CA ILE A 87 14.84 -9.60 0.62
C ILE A 87 15.47 -10.84 -0.01
N LYS A 88 14.91 -11.38 -1.10
CA LYS A 88 15.47 -12.52 -1.84
C LYS A 88 16.70 -12.12 -2.66
N GLY A 89 16.66 -10.99 -3.37
CA GLY A 89 17.81 -10.50 -4.15
C GLY A 89 18.99 -10.01 -3.32
N GLY A 90 18.77 -9.66 -2.05
CA GLY A 90 19.85 -9.25 -1.12
C GLY A 90 20.66 -10.40 -0.52
N LYS A 91 20.29 -11.68 -0.75
CA LYS A 91 21.10 -12.83 -0.31
C LYS A 91 22.19 -13.21 -1.30
N ASP A 92 22.10 -12.76 -2.55
CA ASP A 92 23.02 -13.15 -3.63
C ASP A 92 24.12 -12.09 -3.88
N ALA A 93 24.09 -10.96 -3.18
CA ALA A 93 25.07 -9.88 -3.31
C ALA A 93 26.22 -9.95 -2.28
N GLU A 94 26.21 -10.97 -1.40
CA GLU A 94 27.25 -11.22 -0.38
C GLU A 94 27.79 -12.67 -0.43
N SER A 95 27.78 -13.31 -1.61
CA SER A 95 28.48 -14.59 -1.85
C SER A 95 29.50 -14.48 -2.97
#